data_AF-A0A2V7EJV6-F1
#
_entry.id   AF-A0A2V7EJV6-F1
#
_cell.length_a   1.000
_cell.length_b   1.000
_cell.length_c   1.000
_cell.angle_alpha   90.00
_cell.angle_beta   90.00
_cell.angle_gamma   90.00
#
_symmetry.space_group_name_H-M   'P 1'
#
loop_
_entity.id
_entity.type
_entity.pdbx_description
1 polymer ?
#
loop_
_entity_poly.entity_id
_entity_poly.type
_entity_poly.pdbx_seq_one_letter_code
_entity_poly.pdbx_strand_id
1 'polypeptide(L)'
;MTGFQLMIPPFVACMVLVAMLSYLGLHVIAREVIFVDLSLAQMAALGGLSALLIHVEADSTWAYALALLATAVGALLFALTRTSHREAQRVPQEAFIGIVYVVASAAAVLIANKVPGGGEAIEKTLTGSILWVNFKPTILKLAVVYAALGAFHYALRHRFLTISFHPEEAERQGWKLRWWDFLFYLSFGV
;
A
#
# COMPACT_ATOMS: atom_id res chain seq x y z
N MET A 1 12.71 -25.59 19.90
CA MET A 1 11.59 -24.63 19.87
C MET A 1 10.33 -25.44 19.64
N THR A 2 9.33 -25.37 20.51
CA THR A 2 8.06 -26.07 20.29
C THR A 2 7.28 -25.38 19.17
N GLY A 3 6.49 -26.12 18.37
CA GLY A 3 5.74 -25.53 17.25
C GLY A 3 4.87 -24.33 17.66
N PHE A 4 4.33 -24.36 18.88
CA PHE A 4 3.62 -23.23 19.48
C PHE A 4 4.49 -21.96 19.60
N GLN A 5 5.75 -22.05 20.01
CA GLN A 5 6.64 -20.89 20.10
C GLN A 5 6.94 -20.26 18.73
N LEU A 6 6.90 -21.04 17.65
CA LEU A 6 7.05 -20.54 16.29
C LEU A 6 5.78 -19.82 15.79
N MET A 7 4.59 -20.27 16.23
CA MET A 7 3.30 -19.74 15.75
C MET A 7 2.82 -18.49 16.48
N ILE A 8 3.25 -18.24 17.72
CA ILE A 8 2.81 -17.05 18.48
C ILE A 8 3.23 -15.73 17.79
N PRO A 9 4.50 -15.53 17.35
CA PRO A 9 4.89 -14.29 16.68
C PRO A 9 4.04 -13.93 15.44
N PRO A 10 3.84 -14.83 14.44
CA PRO A 10 3.00 -14.52 13.30
C PRO A 10 1.54 -14.30 13.70
N PHE A 11 1.03 -15.01 14.71
CA PHE A 11 -0.32 -14.77 15.23
C PHE A 11 -0.50 -13.34 15.75
N VAL A 12 0.45 -12.84 16.55
CA VAL A 12 0.44 -11.47 17.06
C VAL A 12 0.56 -10.46 15.91
N ALA A 13 1.42 -10.73 14.92
CA ALA A 13 1.54 -9.88 13.74
C ALA A 13 0.21 -9.80 12.97
N CYS A 14 -0.48 -10.92 12.76
CA CYS A 14 -1.80 -10.96 12.14
C CYS A 14 -2.84 -10.11 12.89
N MET A 15 -2.86 -10.14 14.23
CA MET A 15 -3.78 -9.31 15.01
C MET A 15 -3.57 -7.81 14.75
N VAL A 16 -2.31 -7.37 14.68
CA VAL A 16 -1.96 -5.97 14.37
C VAL A 16 -2.38 -5.60 12.95
N LEU A 17 -2.10 -6.49 11.98
CA LEU A 17 -2.45 -6.28 10.58
C LEU A 17 -3.97 -6.17 10.39
N VAL A 18 -4.74 -7.11 10.95
CA VAL A 18 -6.22 -7.13 10.82
C VAL A 18 -6.83 -5.83 11.33
N ALA A 19 -6.38 -5.30 12.47
CA ALA A 19 -6.93 -4.08 13.04
C ALA A 19 -6.87 -2.88 12.06
N MET A 20 -5.72 -2.68 11.41
CA MET A 20 -5.56 -1.58 10.46
C MET A 20 -6.12 -1.89 9.08
N LEU A 21 -5.90 -3.09 8.54
CA LEU A 21 -6.38 -3.46 7.21
C LEU A 21 -7.90 -3.52 7.15
N SER A 22 -8.59 -3.94 8.21
CA SER A 22 -10.05 -3.87 8.27
C SER A 22 -10.55 -2.43 8.24
N TYR A 23 -9.92 -1.52 8.99
CA TYR A 23 -10.29 -0.10 8.99
C TYR A 23 -10.08 0.57 7.63
N LEU A 24 -8.91 0.35 7.02
CA LEU A 24 -8.58 0.90 5.71
C LEU A 24 -9.44 0.28 4.61
N GLY A 25 -9.74 -1.01 4.70
CA GLY A 25 -10.63 -1.73 3.79
C GLY A 25 -12.05 -1.14 3.72
N LEU A 26 -12.59 -0.64 4.84
CA LEU A 26 -13.88 0.06 4.83
C LEU A 26 -13.86 1.31 3.94
N HIS A 27 -12.75 2.05 3.93
CA HIS A 27 -12.61 3.24 3.09
C HIS A 27 -12.44 2.86 1.61
N VAL A 28 -11.72 1.77 1.33
CA VAL A 28 -11.54 1.24 -0.03
C VAL A 28 -12.88 0.80 -0.63
N ILE A 29 -13.70 0.07 0.14
CA ILE A 29 -15.04 -0.38 -0.29
C ILE A 29 -15.95 0.83 -0.49
N ALA A 30 -15.97 1.79 0.45
CA ALA A 30 -16.79 2.99 0.35
C ALA A 30 -16.48 3.85 -0.89
N ARG A 31 -15.27 3.76 -1.42
CA ARG A 31 -14.80 4.48 -2.60
C ARG A 31 -14.88 3.68 -3.89
N GLU A 32 -15.33 2.43 -3.84
CA GLU A 32 -15.42 1.53 -5.00
C GLU A 32 -14.07 1.35 -5.73
N VAL A 33 -12.95 1.31 -4.99
CA VAL A 33 -11.58 1.18 -5.53
C VAL A 33 -10.89 -0.08 -5.01
N ILE A 34 -11.53 -1.23 -5.14
CA ILE A 34 -11.14 -2.50 -4.53
C ILE A 34 -9.73 -2.93 -4.98
N PHE A 35 -9.37 -2.66 -6.24
CA PHE A 35 -8.05 -3.04 -6.79
C PHE A 35 -6.87 -2.16 -6.34
N VAL A 36 -7.11 -1.09 -5.58
CA VAL A 36 -6.05 -0.15 -5.21
C VAL A 36 -4.96 -0.81 -4.36
N ASP A 37 -5.34 -1.80 -3.54
CA ASP A 37 -4.43 -2.59 -2.71
C ASP A 37 -3.40 -3.34 -3.56
N LEU A 38 -3.90 -4.18 -4.48
CA LEU A 38 -3.06 -4.95 -5.39
C LEU A 38 -2.15 -4.03 -6.21
N SER A 39 -2.66 -2.89 -6.67
CA SER A 39 -1.87 -1.96 -7.49
C SER A 39 -0.75 -1.27 -6.69
N LEU A 40 -1.02 -0.81 -5.47
CA LEU A 40 0.02 -0.22 -4.61
C LEU A 40 1.04 -1.27 -4.15
N ALA A 41 0.62 -2.50 -3.86
CA ALA A 41 1.52 -3.60 -3.56
C ALA A 41 2.48 -3.89 -4.74
N GLN A 42 2.00 -3.83 -6.00
CA GLN A 42 2.87 -3.99 -7.16
C GLN A 42 3.79 -2.78 -7.39
N MET A 43 3.35 -1.57 -7.07
CA MET A 43 4.24 -0.40 -7.09
C MET A 43 5.37 -0.55 -6.05
N ALA A 44 5.04 -1.01 -4.83
CA ALA A 44 6.04 -1.31 -3.81
C ALA A 44 7.03 -2.38 -4.28
N ALA A 45 6.52 -3.47 -4.86
CA ALA A 45 7.32 -4.56 -5.43
C ALA A 45 8.27 -4.05 -6.52
N LEU A 46 7.77 -3.21 -7.44
CA LEU A 46 8.58 -2.58 -8.48
C LEU A 46 9.72 -1.74 -7.88
N GLY A 47 9.44 -0.94 -6.85
CA GLY A 47 10.46 -0.14 -6.16
C GLY A 47 11.52 -1.00 -5.47
N GLY A 48 11.11 -2.07 -4.79
CA GLY A 48 12.03 -3.03 -4.17
C GLY A 48 12.93 -3.76 -5.18
N LEU A 49 12.36 -4.21 -6.31
CA LEU A 49 13.12 -4.84 -7.40
C LEU A 49 14.06 -3.84 -8.08
N SER A 50 13.63 -2.58 -8.23
CA SER A 50 14.49 -1.51 -8.75
C SER A 50 15.70 -1.25 -7.84
N ALA A 51 15.53 -1.38 -6.52
CA ALA A 51 16.64 -1.31 -5.57
C ALA A 51 17.67 -2.44 -5.81
N LEU A 52 17.19 -3.67 -6.02
CA LEU A 52 18.07 -4.80 -6.34
C LEU A 52 18.84 -4.59 -7.66
N LEU A 53 18.20 -3.97 -8.66
CA LEU A 53 18.84 -3.65 -9.94
C LEU A 53 20.03 -2.70 -9.80
N ILE A 54 19.97 -1.77 -8.84
CA ILE A 54 21.07 -0.84 -8.54
C ILE A 54 22.02 -1.38 -7.45
N HIS A 55 21.99 -2.69 -7.19
CA HIS A 55 22.83 -3.40 -6.21
C HIS A 55 22.63 -2.95 -4.75
N VAL A 56 21.44 -2.45 -4.40
CA VAL A 56 21.05 -2.18 -3.01
C VAL A 56 20.51 -3.47 -2.40
N GLU A 57 20.95 -3.81 -1.19
CA GLU A 57 20.48 -4.99 -0.45
C GLU A 57 18.97 -4.92 -0.16
N ALA A 58 18.28 -6.06 -0.29
CA ALA A 58 16.81 -6.15 -0.11
C ALA A 58 16.33 -5.67 1.27
N ASP A 59 17.08 -5.97 2.33
CA ASP A 59 16.71 -5.62 3.72
C ASP A 59 17.25 -4.25 4.17
N SER A 60 17.82 -3.48 3.23
CA SER A 60 18.34 -2.15 3.53
C SER A 60 17.23 -1.10 3.66
N THR A 61 17.51 -0.04 4.41
CA THR A 61 16.64 1.13 4.49
C THR A 61 16.42 1.80 3.13
N TRP A 62 17.40 1.70 2.21
CA TRP A 62 17.30 2.24 0.86
C TRP A 62 16.33 1.46 -0.02
N ALA A 63 16.30 0.13 0.08
CA ALA A 63 15.31 -0.67 -0.62
C ALA A 63 13.89 -0.36 -0.15
N TYR A 64 13.69 -0.21 1.17
CA TYR A 64 12.42 0.22 1.73
C TYR A 64 12.01 1.64 1.28
N ALA A 65 12.96 2.58 1.22
CA ALA A 65 12.69 3.93 0.74
C ALA A 65 12.28 3.97 -0.74
N LEU A 66 12.90 3.13 -1.60
CA LEU A 66 12.53 3.01 -3.00
C LEU A 66 11.17 2.35 -3.20
N ALA A 67 10.85 1.32 -2.42
CA ALA A 67 9.51 0.73 -2.39
C ALA A 67 8.45 1.78 -2.01
N LEU A 68 8.66 2.51 -0.91
CA LEU A 68 7.77 3.58 -0.49
C LEU A 68 7.65 4.70 -1.53
N LEU A 69 8.74 5.09 -2.19
CA LEU A 69 8.72 6.11 -3.23
C LEU A 69 7.89 5.65 -4.44
N ALA A 70 8.06 4.41 -4.88
CA ALA A 70 7.26 3.84 -5.96
C ALA A 70 5.77 3.76 -5.58
N THR A 71 5.46 3.33 -4.35
CA THR A 71 4.09 3.35 -3.80
C THR A 71 3.51 4.77 -3.76
N ALA A 72 4.32 5.76 -3.35
CA ALA A 72 3.91 7.16 -3.33
C ALA A 72 3.61 7.69 -4.74
N VAL A 73 4.39 7.29 -5.75
CA VAL A 73 4.09 7.59 -7.15
C VAL A 73 2.76 6.97 -7.56
N GLY A 74 2.50 5.70 -7.20
CA GLY A 74 1.21 5.04 -7.46
C GLY A 74 0.04 5.77 -6.81
N ALA A 75 0.17 6.11 -5.52
CA ALA A 75 -0.81 6.89 -4.77
C ALA A 75 -1.09 8.26 -5.42
N LEU A 76 -0.04 8.93 -5.91
CA LEU A 76 -0.15 10.20 -6.62
C LEU A 76 -0.90 10.03 -7.95
N LEU A 77 -0.58 9.00 -8.72
CA LEU A 77 -1.30 8.70 -9.97
C LEU A 77 -2.79 8.52 -9.70
N PHE A 78 -3.17 7.73 -8.69
CA PHE A 78 -4.58 7.50 -8.35
C PHE A 78 -5.30 8.76 -7.87
N ALA A 79 -4.61 9.58 -7.08
CA ALA A 79 -5.14 10.87 -6.64
C ALA A 79 -5.36 11.85 -7.81
N LEU A 80 -4.46 11.86 -8.80
CA LEU A 80 -4.57 12.72 -9.97
C LEU A 80 -5.61 12.21 -10.98
N THR A 81 -5.74 10.90 -11.15
CA THR A 81 -6.69 10.29 -12.10
C THR A 81 -8.11 10.23 -11.56
N ARG A 82 -8.34 10.56 -10.28
CA ARG A 82 -9.69 10.68 -9.73
C ARG A 82 -10.46 11.76 -10.49
N THR A 83 -11.49 11.34 -11.22
CA THR A 83 -12.49 12.21 -11.83
C THR A 83 -13.51 12.60 -10.76
N SER A 84 -13.73 13.91 -10.58
CA SER A 84 -14.81 14.41 -9.70
C SER A 84 -16.17 14.04 -10.31
N HIS A 85 -17.18 13.82 -9.47
CA HIS A 85 -18.56 13.49 -9.87
C HIS A 85 -19.15 14.47 -10.92
N ARG A 86 -18.58 15.67 -11.02
CA ARG A 86 -19.03 16.73 -11.93
C ARG A 86 -18.57 16.57 -13.37
N GLU A 87 -17.49 15.82 -13.62
CA GLU A 87 -17.04 15.47 -14.98
C GLU A 87 -17.61 14.10 -15.34
N ALA A 88 -18.46 14.06 -16.36
CA ALA A 88 -19.11 12.84 -16.84
C ALA A 88 -18.12 11.66 -16.88
N GLN A 89 -18.37 10.64 -16.05
CA GLN A 89 -17.55 9.43 -15.91
C GLN A 89 -17.45 8.71 -17.26
N ARG A 90 -16.45 9.06 -18.08
CA ARG A 90 -16.16 8.32 -19.31
C ARG A 90 -15.29 7.09 -19.04
N VAL A 91 -14.58 7.04 -17.90
CA VAL A 91 -13.71 5.92 -17.52
C VAL A 91 -13.78 5.72 -15.99
N PRO A 92 -14.07 4.49 -15.51
CA PRO A 92 -14.06 4.20 -14.08
C PRO A 92 -12.63 4.26 -13.51
N GLN A 93 -12.48 4.74 -12.28
CA GLN A 93 -11.17 4.87 -11.64
C GLN A 93 -10.43 3.52 -11.53
N GLU A 94 -11.17 2.41 -11.36
CA GLU A 94 -10.61 1.07 -11.35
C GLU A 94 -9.88 0.69 -12.63
N ALA A 95 -10.28 1.23 -13.79
CA ALA A 95 -9.57 0.98 -15.04
C ALA A 95 -8.16 1.59 -15.02
N PHE A 96 -8.01 2.80 -14.47
CA PHE A 96 -6.69 3.42 -14.29
C PHE A 96 -5.84 2.64 -13.29
N ILE A 97 -6.44 2.20 -12.18
CA ILE A 97 -5.77 1.37 -11.17
C ILE A 97 -5.26 0.06 -11.80
N GLY A 98 -6.08 -0.58 -12.63
CA GLY A 98 -5.73 -1.79 -13.37
C GLY A 98 -4.59 -1.57 -14.38
N ILE A 99 -4.59 -0.45 -15.11
CA ILE A 99 -3.49 -0.10 -16.02
C ILE A 99 -2.18 0.07 -15.25
N VAL A 100 -2.20 0.82 -14.14
CA VAL A 100 -1.01 1.00 -13.29
C VAL A 100 -0.52 -0.34 -12.75
N TYR A 101 -1.43 -1.21 -12.30
CA TYR A 101 -1.10 -2.56 -11.82
C TYR A 101 -0.39 -3.39 -12.89
N VAL A 102 -0.94 -3.46 -14.11
CA VAL A 102 -0.35 -4.24 -15.21
C VAL A 102 0.99 -3.66 -15.65
N VAL A 103 1.11 -2.34 -15.76
CA VAL A 103 2.36 -1.67 -16.14
C VAL A 103 3.44 -1.90 -15.08
N ALA A 104 3.10 -1.74 -13.79
CA ALA A 104 4.02 -2.00 -12.68
C ALA A 104 4.45 -3.47 -12.65
N SER A 105 3.52 -4.40 -12.84
CA SER A 105 3.80 -5.85 -12.89
C SER A 105 4.73 -6.20 -14.05
N ALA A 106 4.46 -5.69 -15.25
CA ALA A 106 5.30 -5.91 -16.41
C ALA A 106 6.70 -5.33 -16.22
N ALA A 107 6.80 -4.12 -15.65
CA ALA A 107 8.07 -3.50 -15.33
C ALA A 107 8.85 -4.31 -14.27
N ALA A 108 8.18 -4.80 -13.22
CA ALA A 108 8.77 -5.65 -12.20
C ALA A 108 9.36 -6.93 -12.80
N VAL A 109 8.62 -7.61 -13.68
CA VAL A 109 9.10 -8.79 -14.42
C VAL A 109 10.31 -8.47 -15.29
N LEU A 110 10.29 -7.36 -16.03
CA LEU A 110 11.42 -6.94 -16.85
C LEU A 110 12.67 -6.63 -16.03
N ILE A 111 12.52 -6.00 -14.86
CA ILE A 111 13.63 -5.71 -13.96
C ILE A 111 14.19 -7.00 -13.37
N ALA A 112 13.34 -7.91 -12.90
CA ALA A 112 13.77 -9.19 -12.35
C ALA A 112 14.56 -10.04 -13.35
N ASN A 113 14.19 -10.01 -14.63
CA ASN A 113 14.96 -10.68 -15.68
C ASN A 113 16.38 -10.13 -15.87
N LYS A 114 16.69 -8.94 -15.33
CA LYS A 114 18.01 -8.30 -15.40
C LYS A 114 18.84 -8.49 -14.12
N VAL A 115 18.27 -9.06 -13.06
CA VAL A 115 18.95 -9.24 -11.77
C VAL A 115 19.24 -10.73 -11.54
N PRO A 116 20.48 -11.12 -11.18
CA PRO A 116 20.76 -12.48 -10.74
C PRO A 116 19.88 -12.85 -9.54
N GLY A 117 19.10 -13.93 -9.64
CA GLY A 117 18.13 -14.31 -8.60
C GLY A 117 16.84 -13.47 -8.60
N GLY A 118 16.59 -12.64 -9.61
CA GLY A 118 15.38 -11.81 -9.69
C GLY A 118 14.07 -12.61 -9.72
N GLY A 119 14.10 -13.84 -10.25
CA GLY A 119 12.95 -14.75 -10.19
C GLY A 119 12.55 -15.10 -8.76
N GLU A 120 13.52 -15.40 -7.89
CA GLU A 120 13.29 -15.66 -6.46
C GLU A 120 12.81 -14.40 -5.74
N ALA A 121 13.34 -13.22 -6.10
CA ALA A 121 12.88 -11.95 -5.55
C ALA A 121 11.41 -11.65 -5.91
N ILE A 122 10.98 -11.93 -7.14
CA ILE A 122 9.57 -11.84 -7.55
C ILE A 122 8.73 -12.86 -6.76
N GLU A 123 9.14 -14.12 -6.73
CA GLU A 123 8.40 -15.19 -6.04
C GLU A 123 8.20 -14.83 -4.56
N LYS A 124 9.26 -14.42 -3.86
CA LYS A 124 9.21 -14.02 -2.46
C LYS A 124 8.31 -12.81 -2.23
N THR A 125 8.29 -11.86 -3.16
CA THR A 125 7.43 -10.66 -3.06
C THR A 125 5.95 -10.98 -3.31
N LEU A 126 5.66 -11.88 -4.27
CA LEU A 126 4.30 -12.29 -4.61
C LEU A 126 3.69 -13.25 -3.57
N THR A 127 4.50 -14.16 -3.03
CA THR A 127 4.04 -15.16 -2.05
C THR A 127 3.98 -14.56 -0.65
N GLY A 128 4.97 -13.74 -0.27
CA GLY A 128 5.14 -13.24 1.08
C GLY A 128 5.39 -14.36 2.10
N SER A 129 5.99 -14.03 3.24
CA SER A 129 6.07 -14.99 4.35
C SER A 129 6.02 -14.29 5.69
N ILE A 130 4.94 -14.56 6.44
CA ILE A 130 4.79 -14.07 7.82
C ILE A 130 5.39 -15.05 8.84
N LEU A 131 5.72 -16.28 8.42
CA LEU A 131 6.12 -17.36 9.31
C LEU A 131 7.41 -17.04 10.09
N TRP A 132 8.32 -16.30 9.46
CA TRP A 132 9.65 -15.96 10.01
C TRP A 132 9.68 -14.64 10.79
N VAL A 133 8.52 -14.12 11.19
CA VAL A 133 8.43 -12.90 11.98
C VAL A 133 8.97 -13.12 13.38
N ASN A 134 9.89 -12.25 13.82
CA ASN A 134 10.47 -12.27 15.16
C ASN A 134 9.79 -11.24 16.08
N PHE A 135 9.62 -11.59 17.36
CA PHE A 135 9.06 -10.68 18.37
C PHE A 135 9.81 -9.34 18.47
N LYS A 136 11.15 -9.40 18.47
CA LYS A 136 12.01 -8.23 18.36
C LYS A 136 13.07 -8.53 17.30
N PRO A 137 13.32 -7.64 16.33
CA PRO A 137 12.80 -6.28 16.20
C PRO A 137 11.50 -6.13 15.37
N THR A 138 11.03 -7.19 14.70
CA THR A 138 10.01 -7.07 13.64
C THR A 138 8.63 -6.69 14.15
N ILE A 139 8.06 -7.41 15.13
CA ILE A 139 6.72 -7.09 15.66
C ILE A 139 6.69 -5.72 16.32
N LEU A 140 7.74 -5.34 17.04
CA LEU A 140 7.81 -4.01 17.65
C LEU A 140 7.80 -2.90 16.59
N LYS A 141 8.59 -3.04 15.51
CA LYS A 141 8.57 -2.10 14.39
C LYS A 141 7.19 -2.03 13.74
N LEU A 142 6.59 -3.19 13.44
CA LEU A 142 5.24 -3.28 12.87
C LEU A 142 4.22 -2.55 13.75
N ALA A 143 4.19 -2.86 15.05
CA ALA A 143 3.27 -2.27 16.01
C ALA A 143 3.45 -0.75 16.13
N VAL A 144 4.69 -0.25 16.14
CA VAL A 144 4.97 1.19 16.21
C VAL A 144 4.51 1.90 14.93
N VAL A 145 4.81 1.35 13.76
CA VAL A 145 4.39 1.92 12.47
C VAL A 145 2.86 1.93 12.37
N TYR A 146 2.21 0.80 12.67
CA TYR A 146 0.75 0.68 12.60
C TYR A 146 0.05 1.52 13.68
N ALA A 147 0.63 1.68 14.86
CA ALA A 147 0.11 2.59 15.88
C ALA A 147 0.23 4.06 15.45
N ALA A 148 1.35 4.46 14.83
CA ALA A 148 1.52 5.80 14.28
C ALA A 148 0.53 6.06 13.13
N LEU A 149 0.34 5.07 12.25
CA LEU A 149 -0.63 5.11 11.17
C LEU A 149 -2.07 5.20 11.71
N GLY A 150 -2.40 4.38 12.71
CA GLY A 150 -3.69 4.42 13.39
C GLY A 150 -3.95 5.76 14.07
N ALA A 151 -2.95 6.35 14.74
CA ALA A 151 -3.06 7.67 15.34
C ALA A 151 -3.26 8.78 14.29
N PHE A 152 -2.54 8.70 13.16
CA PHE A 152 -2.71 9.61 12.02
C PHE A 152 -4.14 9.54 11.45
N HIS A 153 -4.64 8.34 11.21
CA HIS A 153 -6.02 8.11 10.73
C HIS A 153 -7.06 8.53 11.77
N TYR A 154 -6.82 8.29 13.05
CA TYR A 154 -7.71 8.70 14.13
C TYR A 154 -7.81 10.23 14.24
N ALA A 155 -6.67 10.94 14.18
CA ALA A 155 -6.64 12.40 14.21
C ALA A 155 -7.36 13.02 13.00
N LEU A 156 -7.23 12.41 11.83
CA LEU A 156 -7.85 12.87 10.59
C LEU A 156 -9.18 12.17 10.27
N ARG A 157 -9.74 11.40 11.21
CA ARG A 157 -10.90 10.51 10.98
C ARG A 157 -12.08 11.24 10.36
N HIS A 158 -12.37 12.46 10.82
CA HIS A 158 -13.50 13.22 10.32
C HIS A 158 -13.31 13.56 8.84
N ARG A 159 -12.08 13.90 8.44
CA ARG A 159 -11.77 14.19 7.05
C ARG A 159 -11.81 12.93 6.19
N PHE A 160 -11.17 11.85 6.62
CA PHE A 160 -11.13 10.59 5.87
C PHE A 160 -12.51 9.92 5.73
N LEU A 161 -13.35 9.96 6.77
CA LEU A 161 -14.71 9.45 6.70
C LEU A 161 -15.58 10.30 5.77
N THR A 162 -15.51 11.63 5.86
CA THR A 162 -16.32 12.51 5.00
C THR A 162 -15.95 12.34 3.53
N ILE A 163 -14.67 12.29 3.16
CA ILE A 163 -14.30 12.13 1.75
C ILE A 163 -14.61 10.73 1.18
N SER A 164 -14.74 9.72 2.03
CA SER A 164 -15.07 8.34 1.62
C SER A 164 -16.58 8.11 1.52
N PHE A 165 -17.37 8.55 2.51
CA PHE A 165 -18.81 8.26 2.60
C PHE A 165 -19.70 9.42 2.14
N HIS A 166 -19.19 10.65 2.16
CA HIS A 166 -19.93 11.87 1.82
C HIS A 166 -19.11 12.82 0.93
N PRO A 167 -18.66 12.37 -0.26
CA PRO A 167 -17.77 13.15 -1.13
C PRO A 167 -18.36 14.50 -1.56
N GLU A 168 -19.69 14.56 -1.75
CA GLU A 168 -20.40 15.82 -2.09
C GLU A 168 -20.29 16.89 -1.00
N GLU A 169 -20.29 16.47 0.28
CA GLU A 169 -20.15 17.37 1.41
C GLU A 169 -18.71 17.92 1.49
N ALA A 170 -17.71 17.09 1.19
CA ALA A 170 -16.33 17.53 1.10
C ALA A 170 -16.11 18.54 -0.05
N GLU A 171 -16.76 18.33 -1.20
CA GLU A 171 -16.75 19.29 -2.32
C GLU A 171 -17.42 20.61 -1.94
N ARG A 172 -18.57 20.57 -1.25
CA ARG A 172 -19.29 21.76 -0.76
C ARG A 172 -18.46 22.57 0.23
N GLN A 173 -17.68 21.90 1.08
CA GLN A 173 -16.77 22.54 2.03
C GLN A 173 -15.47 23.05 1.38
N GLY A 174 -15.31 22.90 0.05
CA GLY A 174 -14.16 23.40 -0.70
C GLY A 174 -12.87 22.62 -0.45
N TRP A 175 -12.96 21.37 0.01
CA TRP A 175 -11.77 20.57 0.27
C TRP A 175 -11.11 20.14 -1.04
N LYS A 176 -9.77 20.15 -1.06
CA LYS A 176 -8.99 19.61 -2.18
C LYS A 176 -9.01 18.08 -2.14
N LEU A 177 -10.03 17.43 -2.70
CA LEU A 177 -10.21 15.96 -2.62
C LEU A 177 -8.97 15.19 -3.06
N ARG A 178 -8.36 15.56 -4.19
CA ARG A 178 -7.13 14.93 -4.70
C ARG A 178 -6.00 14.88 -3.67
N TRP A 179 -5.83 15.94 -2.88
CA TRP A 179 -4.79 15.96 -1.84
C TRP A 179 -5.10 14.99 -0.69
N TRP A 180 -6.36 14.92 -0.27
CA TRP A 180 -6.77 13.99 0.78
C TRP A 180 -6.75 12.54 0.31
N ASP A 181 -7.05 12.29 -0.96
CA ASP A 181 -6.91 10.96 -1.56
C ASP A 181 -5.46 10.54 -1.67
N PHE A 182 -4.57 11.45 -2.07
CA PHE A 182 -3.14 11.18 -2.08
C PHE A 182 -2.65 10.78 -0.68
N LEU A 183 -3.02 11.55 0.34
CA LEU A 183 -2.67 11.21 1.73
C LEU A 183 -3.26 9.88 2.17
N PHE A 184 -4.52 9.59 1.79
CA PHE A 184 -5.15 8.31 2.09
C PHE A 184 -4.42 7.15 1.41
N TYR A 185 -4.22 7.18 0.08
CA TYR A 185 -3.55 6.14 -0.68
C TYR A 185 -2.08 5.97 -0.27
N LEU A 186 -1.38 7.07 0.04
CA LEU A 186 -0.03 7.02 0.56
C LEU A 186 0.01 6.30 1.92
N SER A 187 -0.89 6.67 2.83
CA SER A 187 -1.01 6.02 4.14
C SER A 187 -1.45 4.56 4.05
N PHE A 188 -2.22 4.21 3.03
CA PHE A 188 -2.68 2.85 2.77
C PHE A 188 -1.57 1.95 2.22
N GLY A 189 -0.61 2.53 1.49
CA GLY A 189 0.53 1.80 0.94
C GLY A 189 1.75 1.64 1.87
N VAL A 190 1.67 2.13 3.12
CA VAL A 190 2.71 1.97 4.16
C VAL A 190 2.50 0.68 4.93
#